data_AF-A0A5U4XEL0-F1
#
_entry.id   AF-A0A5U4XEL0-F1
#
_cell.length_a   1.000
_cell.length_b   1.000
_cell.length_c   1.000
_cell.angle_alpha   90.00
_cell.angle_beta   90.00
_cell.angle_gamma   90.00
#
_symmetry.space_group_name_H-M   'P 1'
#
loop_
_entity.id
_entity.type
_entity.pdbx_description
1 polymer ?
#
loop_
_entity_poly.entity_id
_entity_poly.type
_entity_poly.pdbx_seq_one_letter_code
_entity_poly.pdbx_strand_id
1 'polypeptide(L)'
;MAEKSFNVEVQIDYLDKVSKSSALQAIAELVWNALDADAENVYVDLTESELGLSHIFIRDDGNGIPYENAEKLFSSLGGSWKKDKVLSERKSRFLHGKEGQGRFKAFSIGRYIEWNTTYLLDDVYYEYKIKGIADNKKKISVSDKVVSSETKSGTVVSILELVKNFTSLTPQKLSEFLSTTLALYLSKYPSVKVFVNREQIDPTAQILFDTSYKLDDVVYCDELHS
;
A
#
# COMPACT_ATOMS: atom_id res chain seq x y z
N MET A 1 16.98 18.30 -11.63
CA MET A 1 17.13 17.86 -10.22
C MET A 1 18.08 16.68 -10.21
N ALA A 2 18.92 16.53 -9.19
CA ALA A 2 19.79 15.37 -9.11
C ALA A 2 18.97 14.14 -8.66
N GLU A 3 19.34 12.96 -9.17
CA GLU A 3 18.78 11.68 -8.76
C GLU A 3 19.91 10.82 -8.21
N LYS A 4 19.70 10.21 -7.06
CA LYS A 4 20.60 9.20 -6.49
C LYS A 4 20.05 7.84 -6.86
N SER A 5 20.93 6.90 -7.18
CA SER A 5 20.53 5.51 -7.38
C SER A 5 21.28 4.61 -6.42
N PHE A 6 20.60 3.61 -5.89
CA PHE A 6 21.22 2.56 -5.09
C PHE A 6 20.83 1.18 -5.63
N ASN A 7 21.65 0.19 -5.26
CA ASN A 7 21.40 -1.19 -5.61
C ASN A 7 20.49 -1.83 -4.56
N VAL A 8 19.50 -2.59 -5.01
CA VAL A 8 18.66 -3.42 -4.15
C VAL A 8 19.37 -4.74 -3.91
N GLU A 9 19.60 -5.10 -2.64
CA GLU A 9 20.32 -6.31 -2.20
C GLU A 9 19.45 -7.57 -2.30
N VAL A 10 18.84 -7.77 -3.46
CA VAL A 10 17.87 -8.84 -3.70
C VAL A 10 18.54 -10.15 -4.09
N GLN A 11 18.10 -11.26 -3.49
CA GLN A 11 18.17 -12.58 -4.13
C GLN A 11 17.20 -12.59 -5.33
N ILE A 12 17.78 -12.54 -6.53
CA ILE A 12 17.11 -12.46 -7.86
C ILE A 12 15.85 -13.33 -7.95
N ASP A 13 15.87 -14.50 -7.33
CA ASP A 13 14.79 -15.48 -7.29
C ASP A 13 13.46 -14.94 -6.70
N TYR A 14 13.50 -13.97 -5.79
CA TYR A 14 12.29 -13.40 -5.18
C TYR A 14 11.55 -12.47 -6.13
N LEU A 15 12.25 -11.60 -6.86
CA LEU A 15 11.61 -10.69 -7.82
C LEU A 15 10.97 -11.45 -8.99
N ASP A 16 11.49 -12.63 -9.31
CA ASP A 16 10.90 -13.52 -10.30
C ASP A 16 9.71 -14.30 -9.72
N LYS A 17 9.75 -14.69 -8.45
CA LYS A 17 8.57 -15.26 -7.75
C LYS A 17 7.45 -14.23 -7.59
N VAL A 18 7.79 -12.98 -7.31
CA VAL A 18 6.86 -11.83 -7.20
C VAL A 18 6.20 -11.51 -8.54
N SER A 19 6.92 -11.65 -9.66
CA SER A 19 6.31 -11.52 -11.00
C SER A 19 5.21 -12.55 -11.30
N LYS A 20 5.05 -13.58 -10.44
CA LYS A 20 3.96 -14.57 -10.52
C LYS A 20 2.75 -14.25 -9.65
N SER A 21 2.81 -13.22 -8.80
CA SER A 21 1.65 -12.78 -8.01
C SER A 21 0.54 -12.23 -8.91
N SER A 22 -0.72 -12.51 -8.58
CA SER A 22 -1.84 -11.95 -9.34
C SER A 22 -1.86 -10.42 -9.20
N ALA A 23 -2.30 -9.70 -10.23
CA ALA A 23 -2.39 -8.24 -10.18
C ALA A 23 -3.28 -7.77 -9.02
N LEU A 24 -4.34 -8.51 -8.71
CA LEU A 24 -5.21 -8.28 -7.56
C LEU A 24 -4.43 -8.31 -6.23
N GLN A 25 -3.59 -9.32 -6.01
CA GLN A 25 -2.76 -9.43 -4.82
C GLN A 25 -1.72 -8.31 -4.74
N ALA A 26 -1.08 -7.97 -5.86
CA ALA A 26 -0.11 -6.89 -5.91
C ALA A 26 -0.74 -5.52 -5.56
N ILE A 27 -1.95 -5.25 -6.08
CA ILE A 27 -2.70 -4.03 -5.74
C ILE A 27 -3.10 -4.04 -4.27
N ALA A 28 -3.62 -5.15 -3.73
CA ALA A 28 -3.99 -5.23 -2.32
C ALA A 28 -2.81 -4.97 -1.39
N GLU A 29 -1.61 -5.42 -1.74
CA GLU A 29 -0.39 -5.17 -0.96
C GLU A 29 0.02 -3.70 -0.97
N LEU A 30 -0.22 -2.99 -2.08
CA LEU A 30 -0.04 -1.54 -2.13
C LEU A 30 -1.09 -0.80 -1.31
N VAL A 31 -2.35 -1.25 -1.35
CA VAL A 31 -3.41 -0.73 -0.47
C VAL A 31 -3.06 -0.95 1.00
N TRP A 32 -2.56 -2.13 1.37
CA TRP A 32 -2.10 -2.39 2.73
C TRP A 32 -0.96 -1.46 3.15
N ASN A 33 0.01 -1.19 2.27
CA ASN A 33 1.09 -0.24 2.58
C ASN A 33 0.55 1.17 2.87
N ALA A 34 -0.50 1.62 2.16
CA ALA A 34 -1.17 2.87 2.46
C ALA A 34 -1.86 2.85 3.84
N LEU A 35 -2.56 1.77 4.16
CA LEU A 35 -3.22 1.60 5.47
C LEU A 35 -2.22 1.58 6.63
N ASP A 36 -1.07 0.93 6.43
CA ASP A 36 0.05 0.90 7.37
C ASP A 36 0.70 2.27 7.57
N ALA A 37 0.60 3.15 6.57
CA ALA A 37 1.03 4.54 6.64
C ALA A 37 -0.03 5.46 7.28
N ASP A 38 -1.02 4.91 7.97
CA ASP A 38 -2.09 5.63 8.65
C ASP A 38 -3.11 6.37 7.74
N ALA A 39 -3.19 5.99 6.45
CA ALA A 39 -4.18 6.53 5.52
C ALA A 39 -5.62 6.29 5.98
N GLU A 40 -6.48 7.30 5.84
CA GLU A 40 -7.93 7.15 6.00
C GLU A 40 -8.61 6.91 4.67
N ASN A 41 -8.08 7.47 3.58
CA ASN A 41 -8.64 7.34 2.26
C ASN A 41 -7.59 6.76 1.31
N VAL A 42 -7.90 5.60 0.72
CA VAL A 42 -7.09 4.98 -0.33
C VAL A 42 -7.91 4.88 -1.60
N TYR A 43 -7.35 5.36 -2.72
CA TYR A 43 -7.98 5.38 -4.03
C TYR A 43 -7.18 4.49 -4.97
N VAL A 44 -7.85 3.56 -5.65
CA VAL A 44 -7.27 2.74 -6.70
C VAL A 44 -7.98 3.04 -8.01
N ASP A 45 -7.27 3.65 -8.95
CA ASP A 45 -7.81 4.04 -10.25
C ASP A 45 -7.19 3.19 -11.36
N LEU A 46 -8.05 2.42 -12.03
CA LEU A 46 -7.75 1.66 -13.24
C LEU A 46 -8.09 2.55 -14.44
N THR A 47 -7.07 2.98 -15.18
CA THR A 47 -7.24 3.85 -16.36
C THR A 47 -7.25 3.02 -17.63
N GLU A 48 -8.37 3.02 -18.34
CA GLU A 48 -8.53 2.33 -19.63
C GLU A 48 -8.16 3.24 -20.81
N SER A 49 -7.79 2.60 -21.91
CA SER A 49 -7.56 3.19 -23.23
C SER A 49 -8.31 2.37 -24.28
N GLU A 50 -8.28 2.78 -25.54
CA GLU A 50 -8.88 2.02 -26.65
C GLU A 50 -8.33 0.58 -26.77
N LEU A 51 -7.11 0.33 -26.27
CA LEU A 51 -6.44 -0.98 -26.29
C LEU A 51 -6.62 -1.78 -24.99
N GLY A 52 -7.43 -1.28 -24.05
CA GLY A 52 -7.63 -1.86 -22.71
C GLY A 52 -6.91 -1.08 -21.61
N LEU A 53 -6.66 -1.74 -20.48
CA LEU A 53 -6.04 -1.14 -19.30
C LEU A 53 -4.67 -0.55 -19.66
N SER A 54 -4.45 0.73 -19.32
CA SER A 54 -3.24 1.48 -19.67
C SER A 54 -2.35 1.76 -18.45
N HIS A 55 -2.95 2.21 -17.35
CA HIS A 55 -2.25 2.65 -16.15
C HIS A 55 -3.06 2.30 -14.91
N ILE A 56 -2.35 2.12 -13.79
CA ILE A 56 -2.97 1.97 -12.48
C ILE A 56 -2.35 2.98 -11.53
N PHE A 57 -3.19 3.70 -10.81
CA PHE A 57 -2.78 4.63 -9.75
C PHE A 57 -3.32 4.14 -8.42
N ILE A 58 -2.48 4.15 -7.39
CA ILE A 58 -2.88 3.95 -6.00
C ILE A 58 -2.50 5.22 -5.25
N ARG A 59 -3.48 5.94 -4.72
CA ARG A 59 -3.26 7.18 -3.97
C ARG A 59 -3.77 7.03 -2.55
N ASP A 60 -2.98 7.49 -1.59
CA ASP A 60 -3.38 7.55 -0.18
C ASP A 60 -3.11 8.91 0.45
N ASP A 61 -3.78 9.17 1.56
CA ASP A 61 -3.60 10.35 2.44
C ASP A 61 -2.87 9.99 3.74
N GLY A 62 -2.01 8.96 3.69
CA GLY A 62 -1.18 8.54 4.82
C GLY A 62 -0.06 9.53 5.12
N ASN A 63 0.87 9.10 5.97
CA ASN A 63 1.97 9.94 6.47
C ASN A 63 3.09 10.20 5.44
N GLY A 64 3.02 9.55 4.27
CA GLY A 64 4.11 9.53 3.30
C GLY A 64 5.33 8.74 3.79
N ILE A 65 6.44 8.83 3.06
CA ILE A 65 7.69 8.13 3.37
C ILE A 65 8.76 9.18 3.68
N PRO A 66 9.28 9.26 4.92
CA PRO A 66 10.38 10.17 5.22
C PRO A 66 11.61 9.88 4.34
N TYR A 67 12.25 10.94 3.84
CA TYR A 67 13.31 10.83 2.83
C TYR A 67 14.48 9.95 3.27
N GLU A 68 14.89 10.08 4.53
CA GLU A 68 15.96 9.29 5.16
C GLU A 68 15.63 7.79 5.24
N ASN A 69 14.35 7.43 5.20
CA ASN A 69 13.91 6.04 5.22
C ASN A 69 13.84 5.43 3.80
N ALA A 70 13.86 6.25 2.75
CA ALA A 70 13.67 5.79 1.37
C ALA A 70 14.69 4.71 0.97
N GLU A 71 15.98 4.96 1.20
CA GLU A 71 17.03 4.00 0.86
C GLU A 71 16.85 2.70 1.63
N LYS A 72 16.71 2.75 2.96
CA LYS A 72 16.53 1.56 3.81
C LYS A 72 15.31 0.72 3.38
N LEU A 73 14.19 1.39 3.13
CA LEU A 73 12.96 0.72 2.73
C LEU A 73 13.14 0.07 1.36
N PHE A 74 13.74 0.75 0.38
CA PHE A 74 13.79 0.27 -0.99
C PHE A 74 15.08 -0.49 -1.36
N SER A 75 16.08 -0.60 -0.47
CA SER A 75 17.30 -1.38 -0.70
C SER A 75 17.23 -2.80 -0.13
N SER A 76 16.44 -3.02 0.93
CA SER A 76 16.29 -4.33 1.59
C SER A 76 14.95 -5.00 1.28
N LEU A 77 14.99 -6.18 0.65
CA LEU A 77 13.83 -7.08 0.55
C LEU A 77 13.77 -7.93 1.81
N GLY A 78 13.04 -7.48 2.83
CA GLY A 78 12.90 -8.27 4.04
C GLY A 78 13.72 -7.75 5.19
N GLY A 79 13.05 -7.64 6.34
CA GLY A 79 13.70 -7.48 7.63
C GLY A 79 13.53 -6.10 8.25
N SER A 80 13.12 -6.13 9.52
CA SER A 80 13.44 -5.16 10.57
C SER A 80 12.58 -3.92 10.78
N TRP A 81 11.88 -3.31 9.81
CA TRP A 81 11.14 -2.08 10.17
C TRP A 81 9.85 -2.31 10.98
N LYS A 82 9.18 -3.46 10.76
CA LYS A 82 7.92 -3.85 11.44
C LYS A 82 8.04 -4.99 12.45
N LYS A 83 9.21 -5.63 12.60
CA LYS A 83 9.33 -6.86 13.42
C LYS A 83 8.90 -6.65 14.88
N ASP A 84 9.08 -5.44 15.40
CA ASP A 84 8.77 -5.09 16.79
C ASP A 84 7.56 -4.13 16.91
N LYS A 85 6.92 -3.75 15.80
CA LYS A 85 5.75 -2.84 15.79
C LYS A 85 4.49 -3.60 15.37
N VAL A 86 3.56 -3.75 16.30
CA VAL A 86 2.22 -4.33 16.05
C VAL A 86 1.23 -3.25 15.59
N LEU A 87 1.47 -2.00 15.99
CA LEU A 87 0.57 -0.87 15.76
C LEU A 87 1.27 0.25 14.99
N SER A 88 0.50 0.99 14.18
CA SER A 88 0.95 2.16 13.45
C SER A 88 1.26 3.32 14.38
N GLU A 89 2.15 4.21 13.94
CA GLU A 89 2.79 5.19 14.82
C GLU A 89 1.84 6.29 15.33
N ARG A 90 0.85 6.71 14.52
CA ARG A 90 -0.01 7.85 14.88
C ARG A 90 -1.40 7.42 15.32
N LYS A 91 -2.00 6.45 14.61
CA LYS A 91 -3.40 6.05 14.87
C LYS A 91 -3.52 4.72 15.60
N SER A 92 -2.39 4.10 15.99
CA SER A 92 -2.35 2.83 16.73
C SER A 92 -3.18 1.72 16.07
N ARG A 93 -3.18 1.66 14.74
CA ARG A 93 -3.90 0.64 13.96
C ARG A 93 -3.02 -0.58 13.75
N PHE A 94 -3.62 -1.77 13.67
CA PHE A 94 -2.87 -3.00 13.42
C PHE A 94 -2.11 -2.90 12.10
N LEU A 95 -0.80 -3.14 12.16
CA LEU A 95 0.04 -3.15 10.98
C LEU A 95 -0.09 -4.47 10.22
N HIS A 96 -0.25 -4.36 8.90
CA HIS A 96 -0.17 -5.44 7.95
C HIS A 96 1.29 -5.69 7.52
N GLY A 97 1.60 -6.92 7.09
CA GLY A 97 2.85 -7.24 6.39
C GLY A 97 4.12 -7.13 7.24
N LYS A 98 4.64 -8.28 7.70
CA LYS A 98 5.89 -8.34 8.49
C LYS A 98 7.17 -8.30 7.65
N GLU A 99 7.05 -8.53 6.34
CA GLU A 99 8.19 -8.80 5.47
C GLU A 99 8.67 -7.56 4.71
N GLY A 100 7.88 -6.49 4.60
CA GLY A 100 8.32 -5.26 3.92
C GLY A 100 8.60 -5.42 2.43
N GLN A 101 8.19 -6.53 1.81
CA GLN A 101 8.47 -6.86 0.41
C GLN A 101 7.29 -6.53 -0.54
N GLY A 102 6.08 -6.31 0.01
CA GLY A 102 4.84 -6.16 -0.76
C GLY A 102 4.88 -5.04 -1.81
N ARG A 103 5.62 -3.95 -1.57
CA ARG A 103 5.73 -2.83 -2.51
C ARG A 103 6.38 -3.19 -3.86
N PHE A 104 7.25 -4.20 -3.88
CA PHE A 104 7.87 -4.68 -5.12
C PHE A 104 6.94 -5.55 -5.97
N LYS A 105 5.78 -5.96 -5.43
CA LYS A 105 4.76 -6.68 -6.21
C LYS A 105 4.18 -5.84 -7.35
N ALA A 106 4.33 -4.52 -7.30
CA ALA A 106 3.97 -3.64 -8.42
C ALA A 106 4.68 -4.02 -9.74
N PHE A 107 5.89 -4.57 -9.68
CA PHE A 107 6.64 -5.06 -10.85
C PHE A 107 6.07 -6.32 -11.49
N SER A 108 5.07 -6.99 -10.87
CA SER A 108 4.30 -8.03 -11.55
C SER A 108 3.24 -7.47 -12.52
N ILE A 109 2.98 -6.16 -12.43
CA ILE A 109 1.95 -5.46 -13.21
C ILE A 109 2.57 -4.54 -14.25
N GLY A 110 3.49 -3.65 -13.85
CA GLY A 110 4.07 -2.62 -14.72
C GLY A 110 5.59 -2.70 -14.83
N ARG A 111 6.12 -2.24 -15.98
CA ARG A 111 7.57 -2.13 -16.19
C ARG A 111 8.15 -0.89 -15.55
N TYR A 112 7.38 0.17 -15.39
CA TYR A 112 7.83 1.40 -14.75
C TYR A 112 6.94 1.71 -13.54
N ILE A 113 7.55 1.80 -12.36
CA ILE A 113 6.86 2.11 -11.11
C ILE A 113 7.43 3.39 -10.52
N GLU A 114 6.56 4.34 -10.20
CA GLU A 114 6.92 5.61 -9.55
C GLU A 114 6.09 5.79 -8.28
N TRP A 115 6.76 6.01 -7.15
CA TRP A 115 6.16 6.49 -5.92
C TRP A 115 6.45 7.98 -5.82
N ASN A 116 5.42 8.81 -5.87
CA ASN A 116 5.50 10.21 -5.49
C ASN A 116 4.94 10.36 -4.07
N THR A 117 5.77 10.79 -3.13
CA THR A 117 5.40 10.81 -1.71
C THR A 117 5.64 12.17 -1.10
N THR A 118 4.67 12.63 -0.32
CA THR A 118 4.73 13.87 0.45
C THR A 118 4.63 13.52 1.93
N TYR A 119 5.55 14.05 2.73
CA TYR A 119 5.60 13.80 4.18
C TYR A 119 5.86 15.10 4.94
N LEU A 120 5.41 15.16 6.19
CA LEU A 120 5.60 16.31 7.09
C LEU A 120 6.84 16.12 7.95
N LEU A 121 7.74 17.11 7.97
CA LEU A 121 8.89 17.18 8.86
C LEU A 121 9.05 18.63 9.35
N ASP A 122 9.04 18.82 10.68
CA ASP A 122 9.19 20.14 11.32
C ASP A 122 8.26 21.21 10.72
N ASP A 123 6.97 20.88 10.61
CA ASP A 123 5.90 21.72 10.03
C ASP A 123 6.04 22.08 8.54
N VAL A 124 7.02 21.48 7.84
CA VAL A 124 7.23 21.65 6.41
C VAL A 124 6.91 20.35 5.67
N TYR A 125 6.08 20.44 4.64
CA TYR A 125 5.84 19.32 3.74
C TYR A 125 6.98 19.21 2.72
N TYR A 126 7.56 18.02 2.61
CA TYR A 126 8.55 17.70 1.60
C TYR A 126 8.00 16.64 0.66
N GLU A 127 8.34 16.76 -0.62
CA GLU A 127 8.00 15.77 -1.64
C GLU A 127 9.25 15.29 -2.40
N TYR A 128 9.19 14.05 -2.86
CA TYR A 128 10.20 13.45 -3.72
C TYR A 128 9.64 12.23 -4.43
N LYS A 129 10.41 11.73 -5.40
CA LYS A 129 10.05 10.58 -6.22
C LYS A 129 11.01 9.43 -6.01
N ILE A 130 10.45 8.23 -5.93
CA ILE A 130 11.18 6.96 -5.98
C ILE A 130 10.74 6.26 -7.26
N LYS A 131 11.69 5.80 -8.07
CA LYS A 131 11.44 5.18 -9.37
C LYS A 131 12.16 3.85 -9.46
N GLY A 132 11.50 2.87 -10.06
CA GLY A 132 12.14 1.62 -10.44
C GLY A 132 11.60 1.08 -11.76
N ILE A 133 12.46 0.36 -12.47
CA ILE A 133 12.18 -0.19 -13.81
C ILE A 133 12.40 -1.70 -13.77
N ALA A 134 11.47 -2.47 -14.33
CA ALA A 134 11.50 -3.92 -14.34
C ALA A 134 12.72 -4.49 -15.08
N ASP A 135 13.26 -3.77 -16.06
CA ASP A 135 14.46 -4.15 -16.81
C ASP A 135 15.73 -4.07 -15.95
N ASN A 136 15.71 -3.25 -14.90
CA ASN A 136 16.80 -3.14 -13.92
C ASN A 136 16.22 -3.07 -12.51
N LYS A 137 15.56 -4.14 -12.08
CA LYS A 137 14.93 -4.24 -10.74
C LYS A 137 15.91 -4.03 -9.59
N LYS A 138 17.22 -4.14 -9.85
CA LYS A 138 18.29 -3.89 -8.89
C LYS A 138 18.59 -2.43 -8.69
N LYS A 139 18.14 -1.52 -9.56
CA LYS A 139 18.44 -0.10 -9.46
C LYS A 139 17.16 0.69 -9.19
N ILE A 140 17.09 1.23 -7.98
CA ILE A 140 16.06 2.22 -7.62
C ILE A 140 16.69 3.59 -7.68
N SER A 141 15.94 4.56 -8.22
CA SER A 141 16.35 5.96 -8.28
C SER A 141 15.46 6.80 -7.37
N VAL A 142 16.07 7.70 -6.61
CA VAL A 142 15.40 8.60 -5.69
C VAL A 142 15.82 10.02 -6.03
N SER A 143 14.84 10.90 -6.32
CA SER A 143 15.13 12.31 -6.54
C SER A 143 15.58 12.97 -5.25
N ASP A 144 16.19 14.15 -5.31
CA ASP A 144 16.27 14.99 -4.11
C ASP A 144 14.86 15.33 -3.59
N LYS A 145 14.75 15.54 -2.28
CA LYS A 145 13.53 16.12 -1.69
C LYS A 145 13.48 17.62 -1.92
N VAL A 146 12.28 18.11 -2.18
CA VAL A 146 11.97 19.54 -2.31
C VAL A 146 10.84 19.90 -1.36
N VAL A 147 10.70 21.18 -1.04
CA VAL A 147 9.51 21.66 -0.31
C VAL A 147 8.30 21.48 -1.22
N SER A 148 7.27 20.78 -0.73
CA SER A 148 6.05 20.54 -1.48
C SER A 148 5.15 21.77 -1.46
N SER A 149 4.41 21.98 -2.54
CA SER A 149 3.27 22.92 -2.57
C SER A 149 2.01 22.35 -1.92
N GLU A 150 1.97 21.03 -1.68
CA GLU A 150 0.87 20.36 -1.00
C GLU A 150 0.91 20.65 0.51
N THR A 151 -0.27 20.80 1.09
CA THR A 151 -0.43 21.04 2.54
C THR A 151 -0.86 19.78 3.29
N LYS A 152 -0.63 18.60 2.69
CA LYS A 152 -0.99 17.30 3.25
C LYS A 152 0.01 16.24 2.82
N SER A 153 0.16 15.21 3.66
CA SER A 153 0.97 14.04 3.34
C SER A 153 0.17 13.01 2.54
N GLY A 154 0.90 12.08 1.93
CA GLY A 154 0.32 10.97 1.18
C GLY A 154 1.31 10.37 0.21
N THR A 155 0.90 9.30 -0.47
CA THR A 155 1.71 8.70 -1.54
C THR A 155 0.83 8.39 -2.75
N VAL A 156 1.38 8.61 -3.93
CA VAL A 156 0.82 8.15 -5.22
C VAL A 156 1.78 7.13 -5.80
N VAL A 157 1.32 5.88 -5.93
CA VAL A 157 2.01 4.82 -6.67
C VAL A 157 1.44 4.77 -8.08
N SER A 158 2.29 5.03 -9.07
CA SER A 158 1.96 4.95 -10.48
C SER A 158 2.58 3.68 -11.07
N ILE A 159 1.74 2.82 -11.63
CA ILE A 159 2.14 1.60 -12.33
C ILE A 159 1.91 1.84 -13.83
N LEU A 160 2.99 2.02 -14.56
CA LEU A 160 3.00 2.36 -15.99
C LEU A 160 3.61 1.21 -16.80
N GLU A 161 3.38 1.26 -18.11
CA GLU A 161 3.89 0.26 -19.08
C GLU A 161 3.56 -1.18 -18.66
N LEU A 162 2.27 -1.53 -18.68
CA LEU A 162 1.82 -2.84 -18.21
C LEU A 162 2.53 -3.98 -18.93
N VAL A 163 2.98 -4.99 -18.17
CA VAL A 163 3.77 -6.11 -18.71
C VAL A 163 2.96 -7.03 -19.63
N LYS A 164 1.63 -6.94 -19.56
CA LYS A 164 0.66 -7.65 -20.40
C LYS A 164 -0.71 -6.97 -20.30
N ASN A 165 -1.65 -7.41 -21.14
CA ASN A 165 -3.04 -7.03 -21.00
C ASN A 165 -3.69 -7.80 -19.83
N PHE A 166 -4.20 -7.06 -18.84
CA PHE A 166 -4.87 -7.63 -17.65
C PHE A 166 -6.40 -7.60 -17.84
N THR A 167 -6.92 -8.35 -18.82
CA THR A 167 -8.35 -8.36 -19.16
C THR A 167 -9.26 -8.78 -18.01
N SER A 168 -8.75 -9.55 -17.04
CA SER A 168 -9.49 -9.95 -15.84
C SER A 168 -9.44 -8.94 -14.70
N LEU A 169 -8.64 -7.88 -14.81
CA LEU A 169 -8.53 -6.83 -13.81
C LEU A 169 -9.51 -5.70 -14.16
N THR A 170 -10.77 -5.90 -13.76
CA THR A 170 -11.83 -4.90 -13.91
C THR A 170 -12.11 -4.23 -12.56
N PRO A 171 -12.70 -3.02 -12.54
CA PRO A 171 -13.09 -2.35 -11.29
C PRO A 171 -13.95 -3.25 -10.40
N GLN A 172 -14.97 -3.91 -10.96
CA GLN A 172 -15.84 -4.86 -10.27
C GLN A 172 -15.07 -5.96 -9.54
N LYS A 173 -14.20 -6.69 -10.27
CA LYS A 173 -13.43 -7.81 -9.70
C LYS A 173 -12.42 -7.34 -8.66
N LEU A 174 -11.85 -6.16 -8.85
CA LEU A 174 -10.94 -5.57 -7.88
C LEU A 174 -11.68 -5.15 -6.60
N SER A 175 -12.86 -4.53 -6.72
CA SER A 175 -13.72 -4.18 -5.59
C SER A 175 -14.11 -5.42 -4.79
N GLU A 176 -14.60 -6.47 -5.43
CA GLU A 176 -14.95 -7.74 -4.77
C GLU A 176 -13.76 -8.35 -4.02
N PHE A 177 -12.59 -8.37 -4.67
CA PHE A 177 -11.36 -8.89 -4.08
C PHE A 177 -10.89 -8.06 -2.87
N LEU A 178 -10.88 -6.73 -2.98
CA LEU A 178 -10.47 -5.84 -1.90
C LEU A 178 -11.46 -5.85 -0.74
N SER A 179 -12.78 -5.84 -1.02
CA SER A 179 -13.82 -5.97 0.01
C SER A 179 -13.60 -7.21 0.87
N THR A 180 -13.33 -8.35 0.21
CA THR A 180 -13.07 -9.63 0.90
C THR A 180 -11.75 -9.58 1.68
N THR A 181 -10.68 -9.09 1.04
CA THR A 181 -9.33 -9.07 1.62
C THR A 181 -9.21 -8.14 2.82
N LEU A 182 -9.95 -7.03 2.81
CA LEU A 182 -9.88 -5.97 3.82
C LEU A 182 -11.04 -6.01 4.83
N ALA A 183 -11.98 -6.96 4.71
CA ALA A 183 -13.23 -6.98 5.47
C ALA A 183 -13.05 -6.77 6.97
N LEU A 184 -12.18 -7.57 7.60
CA LEU A 184 -11.91 -7.50 9.04
C LEU A 184 -11.30 -6.15 9.45
N TYR A 185 -10.43 -5.60 8.62
CA TYR A 185 -9.77 -4.32 8.91
C TYR A 185 -10.72 -3.14 8.81
N LEU A 186 -11.51 -3.09 7.73
CA LEU A 186 -12.49 -2.03 7.52
C LEU A 186 -13.64 -2.08 8.55
N SER A 187 -14.05 -3.28 8.96
CA SER A 187 -15.00 -3.46 10.07
C SER A 187 -14.45 -2.91 11.39
N LYS A 188 -13.16 -3.16 11.66
CA LYS A 188 -12.49 -2.66 12.87
C LYS A 188 -12.21 -1.16 12.85
N TYR A 189 -12.01 -0.56 11.68
CA TYR A 189 -11.65 0.85 11.51
C TYR A 189 -12.63 1.57 10.57
N PRO A 190 -13.83 1.96 11.05
CA PRO A 190 -14.88 2.53 10.20
C PRO A 190 -14.55 3.89 9.54
N SER A 191 -13.54 4.61 10.04
CA SER A 191 -13.06 5.84 9.41
C SER A 191 -12.24 5.59 8.15
N VAL A 192 -11.74 4.37 7.95
CA VAL A 192 -10.94 3.98 6.78
C VAL A 192 -11.87 3.68 5.61
N LYS A 193 -11.58 4.30 4.47
CA LYS A 193 -12.32 4.13 3.22
C LYS A 193 -11.36 3.78 2.09
N VAL A 194 -11.76 2.79 1.31
CA VAL A 194 -11.03 2.36 0.11
C VAL A 194 -11.95 2.48 -1.08
N PHE A 195 -11.47 3.08 -2.17
CA PHE A 195 -12.22 3.35 -3.38
C PHE A 195 -11.57 2.68 -4.58
N VAL A 196 -12.37 2.09 -5.46
CA VAL A 196 -11.93 1.61 -6.78
C VAL A 196 -12.69 2.40 -7.84
N ASN A 197 -11.98 3.09 -8.73
CA ASN A 197 -12.56 3.98 -9.75
C ASN A 197 -13.66 4.90 -9.18
N ARG A 198 -13.38 5.53 -8.02
CA ARG A 198 -14.27 6.42 -7.26
C ARG A 198 -15.43 5.76 -6.51
N GLU A 199 -15.67 4.47 -6.68
CA GLU A 199 -16.69 3.74 -5.92
C GLU A 199 -16.09 3.19 -4.63
N GLN A 200 -16.71 3.48 -3.49
CA GLN A 200 -16.26 2.95 -2.21
C GLN A 200 -16.53 1.44 -2.16
N ILE A 201 -15.52 0.66 -1.79
CA ILE A 201 -15.73 -0.77 -1.57
C ILE A 201 -16.53 -0.97 -0.28
N ASP A 202 -17.44 -1.93 -0.32
CA ASP A 202 -18.24 -2.30 0.83
C ASP A 202 -17.89 -3.73 1.27
N PRO A 203 -17.27 -3.91 2.45
CA PRO A 203 -17.00 -5.23 3.00
C PRO A 203 -18.27 -5.91 3.51
N THR A 204 -19.32 -5.16 3.87
CA THR A 204 -20.56 -5.71 4.44
C THR A 204 -21.44 -6.41 3.41
N ALA A 205 -21.37 -5.99 2.14
CA ALA A 205 -22.03 -6.65 1.01
C ALA A 205 -21.61 -8.12 0.81
N GLN A 206 -20.51 -8.57 1.44
CA GLN A 206 -19.97 -9.93 1.36
C GLN A 206 -20.06 -10.71 2.69
N ILE A 207 -20.57 -10.09 3.76
CA ILE A 207 -20.77 -10.75 5.06
C ILE A 207 -22.14 -11.42 5.05
N LEU A 208 -22.17 -12.72 4.76
CA LEU A 208 -23.41 -13.53 4.79
C LEU A 208 -23.97 -13.71 6.20
N PHE A 209 -23.13 -13.56 7.23
CA PHE A 209 -23.52 -13.77 8.63
C PHE A 209 -22.60 -12.95 9.55
N ASP A 210 -23.20 -12.07 10.36
CA ASP A 210 -22.55 -11.38 11.46
C ASP A 210 -23.24 -11.79 12.76
N THR A 211 -22.47 -12.18 13.78
CA THR A 211 -23.01 -12.49 15.10
C THR A 211 -22.14 -11.82 16.15
N SER A 212 -22.72 -10.81 16.78
CA SER A 212 -22.16 -10.19 17.96
C SER A 212 -22.45 -11.04 19.18
N TYR A 213 -21.40 -11.60 19.79
CA TYR A 213 -21.50 -12.24 21.09
C TYR A 213 -21.17 -11.21 22.16
N LYS A 214 -22.16 -10.90 23.00
CA LYS A 214 -21.92 -10.21 24.26
C LYS A 214 -21.27 -11.25 25.18
N LEU A 215 -20.00 -11.08 25.49
CA LEU A 215 -19.36 -11.92 26.50
C LEU A 215 -19.93 -11.53 27.86
N ASP A 216 -20.29 -12.53 28.66
CA ASP A 216 -20.66 -12.32 30.06
C ASP A 216 -19.41 -11.94 30.85
N ASP A 217 -19.62 -11.18 31.93
CA ASP A 217 -18.55 -10.78 32.84
C ASP A 217 -17.82 -12.02 33.38
N VAL A 218 -16.50 -12.00 33.33
CA VAL A 218 -15.68 -13.08 33.88
C VAL A 218 -15.43 -12.80 35.35
N VAL A 219 -15.96 -13.64 36.23
CA VAL A 219 -15.63 -13.60 37.66
C VAL A 219 -14.28 -14.27 37.86
N TYR A 220 -13.28 -13.49 38.28
CA TYR A 220 -11.98 -14.00 38.72
C TYR A 220 -11.73 -13.50 40.14
N CYS A 221 -11.49 -14.42 41.09
CA CYS A 221 -11.23 -14.09 42.50
C CYS A 221 -12.26 -13.14 43.14
N ASP A 222 -13.56 -13.39 42.95
CA ASP A 222 -14.67 -12.58 43.52
C ASP A 222 -14.69 -11.10 43.11
N GLU A 223 -13.93 -10.70 42.09
CA GLU A 223 -13.99 -9.37 41.49
C GLU A 223 -14.62 -9.45 40.08
N LEU A 224 -15.58 -8.55 39.85
CA LEU A 224 -16.28 -8.38 38.57
C LEU A 224 -15.36 -7.60 37.63
N HIS A 225 -14.96 -8.24 36.53
CA HIS A 225 -14.21 -7.59 35.45
C HIS A 225 -15.12 -7.43 34.22
N SER A 226 -15.47 -6.18 33.92
CA SER A 226 -16.24 -5.74 32.74
C SER A 226 -15.33 -5.34 31.58
#